data_AF-A0A137NRN6-F1
#
_entry.id   AF-A0A137NRN6-F1
#
_cell.length_a   1.000
_cell.length_b   1.000
_cell.length_c   1.000
_cell.angle_alpha   90.00
_cell.angle_beta   90.00
_cell.angle_gamma   90.00
#
_symmetry.space_group_name_H-M   'P 1'
#
loop_
_entity.id
_entity.type
_entity.pdbx_description
1 polymer ?
#
loop_
_entity_poly.entity_id
_entity_poly.type
_entity_poly.pdbx_seq_one_letter_code
_entity_poly.pdbx_strand_id
1 'polypeptide(L)'
;MSDSIELSDINGQYTASLRIVFFVYSICGLTFTSTLLLILIKKLRKKKHNDIVLTLIAVSVDCVASIGILFRAIFSQYPYNLLKAHYNWCAYDAAMNSLVLVFSGHCLSVLSLQRMLLIVFNFRVSIYIWLLLISVLGFPLWTLAIMQALNNNMSVSMIEVLCIGNNNNLGIPYYYDLLT
;
A
#
# COMPACT_ATOMS: atom_id res chain seq x y z
N MET A 1 -0.42 25.43 -28.96
CA MET A 1 -1.58 24.57 -29.33
C MET A 1 -1.12 23.21 -29.88
N SER A 2 0.13 23.09 -30.36
CA SER A 2 0.77 21.82 -30.72
C SER A 2 1.26 21.02 -29.50
N ASP A 3 1.68 21.68 -28.42
CA ASP A 3 2.26 21.03 -27.23
C ASP A 3 1.24 20.19 -26.43
N SER A 4 -0.05 20.52 -26.50
CA SER A 4 -1.09 19.78 -25.79
C SER A 4 -1.40 18.41 -26.40
N ILE A 5 -1.06 18.19 -27.67
CA ILE A 5 -1.33 16.93 -28.37
C ILE A 5 -0.22 15.91 -28.04
N GLU A 6 1.05 16.33 -28.05
CA GLU A 6 2.18 15.45 -27.69
C GLU A 6 2.13 15.04 -26.20
N LEU A 7 1.74 15.95 -25.30
CA LEU A 7 1.64 15.63 -23.86
C LEU A 7 0.55 14.59 -23.56
N SER A 8 -0.55 14.59 -24.33
CA SER A 8 -1.64 13.62 -24.16
C SER A 8 -1.24 12.21 -24.58
N ASP A 9 -0.43 12.06 -25.63
CA ASP A 9 0.07 10.78 -26.13
C ASP A 9 1.14 10.18 -25.20
N ILE A 10 2.02 11.04 -24.69
CA ILE A 10 3.05 10.70 -23.71
C ILE A 10 2.39 10.12 -22.44
N ASN A 11 1.39 10.81 -21.87
CA ASN A 11 0.66 10.32 -20.70
C ASN A 11 -0.06 8.99 -20.96
N GLY A 12 -0.61 8.79 -22.16
CA GLY A 12 -1.24 7.53 -22.56
C GLY A 12 -0.29 6.34 -22.46
N GLN A 13 0.94 6.47 -22.98
CA GLN A 13 1.93 5.40 -22.93
C GLN A 13 2.42 5.10 -21.51
N TYR A 14 2.70 6.13 -20.71
CA TYR A 14 3.13 5.94 -19.32
C TYR A 14 2.08 5.24 -18.46
N THR A 15 0.81 5.60 -18.63
CA THR A 15 -0.29 4.97 -17.87
C THR A 15 -0.42 3.49 -18.20
N ALA A 16 -0.29 3.11 -19.48
CA ALA A 16 -0.32 1.71 -19.89
C ALA A 16 0.85 0.92 -19.29
N SER A 17 2.08 1.46 -19.32
CA SER A 17 3.25 0.83 -18.72
C SER A 17 3.11 0.64 -17.21
N LEU A 18 2.66 1.68 -16.49
CA LEU A 18 2.44 1.61 -15.04
C LEU A 18 1.42 0.54 -14.64
N ARG A 19 0.32 0.42 -15.40
CA ARG A 19 -0.70 -0.61 -15.15
C ARG A 19 -0.13 -2.03 -15.27
N ILE A 20 0.66 -2.28 -16.32
CA ILE A 20 1.33 -3.56 -16.53
C ILE A 20 2.28 -3.86 -15.37
N VAL A 21 3.09 -2.89 -14.94
CA VAL A 21 4.02 -3.05 -13.82
C VAL A 21 3.26 -3.38 -12.53
N PHE A 22 2.18 -2.67 -12.20
CA PHE A 22 1.37 -2.96 -11.02
C PHE A 22 0.72 -4.35 -11.08
N PHE A 23 0.25 -4.76 -12.25
CA PHE A 23 -0.34 -6.08 -12.45
C PHE A 23 0.68 -7.20 -12.22
N VAL A 24 1.86 -7.10 -12.85
CA VAL A 24 2.95 -8.07 -12.68
C VAL A 24 3.42 -8.11 -11.23
N TYR A 25 3.65 -6.94 -10.62
CA TYR A 25 4.10 -6.84 -9.23
C TYR A 25 3.09 -7.44 -8.26
N SER A 26 1.79 -7.23 -8.50
CA SER A 26 0.74 -7.80 -7.67
C SER A 26 0.66 -9.32 -7.77
N ILE A 27 0.77 -9.90 -8.98
CA ILE A 27 0.78 -11.37 -9.15
C ILE A 27 2.00 -11.99 -8.49
N CYS A 28 3.19 -11.44 -8.72
CA CYS A 28 4.41 -11.89 -8.05
C CYS A 28 4.28 -11.75 -6.53
N GLY A 29 3.82 -10.60 -6.04
CA GLY A 29 3.60 -10.34 -4.62
C GLY A 29 2.64 -11.34 -3.97
N LEU A 30 1.49 -11.60 -4.59
CA LEU A 30 0.50 -12.57 -4.10
C LEU A 30 1.04 -14.00 -4.07
N THR A 31 1.75 -14.43 -5.11
CA THR A 31 2.31 -15.79 -5.16
C THR A 31 3.38 -16.02 -4.09
N PHE A 32 4.29 -15.06 -3.89
CA PHE A 32 5.30 -15.13 -2.83
C PHE A 32 4.69 -15.05 -1.42
N THR A 33 3.83 -14.07 -1.16
CA THR A 33 3.23 -13.86 0.16
C THR A 33 2.30 -15.01 0.55
N SER A 34 1.49 -15.53 -0.39
CA SER A 34 0.64 -16.70 -0.15
C SER A 34 1.46 -17.96 0.18
N THR A 35 2.53 -18.21 -0.57
CA THR A 35 3.43 -19.35 -0.31
C THR A 35 4.08 -19.25 1.08
N LEU A 36 4.57 -18.07 1.45
CA LEU A 36 5.14 -17.81 2.79
C LEU A 36 4.11 -17.98 3.89
N LEU A 37 2.89 -17.46 3.70
CA LEU A 37 1.80 -17.58 4.65
C LEU A 37 1.44 -19.06 4.91
N LEU A 38 1.35 -19.88 3.87
CA LEU A 38 1.08 -21.32 3.99
C LEU A 38 2.18 -22.05 4.79
N ILE A 39 3.44 -21.71 4.56
CA ILE A 39 4.58 -22.30 5.29
C ILE A 39 4.55 -21.87 6.76
N LEU A 40 4.30 -20.58 7.02
CA LEU A 40 4.23 -20.03 8.38
C LEU A 40 3.07 -20.61 9.18
N ILE A 41 1.88 -20.75 8.59
CA ILE A 41 0.72 -21.36 9.24
C ILE A 41 1.02 -22.82 9.63
N LYS A 42 1.61 -23.60 8.72
CA LYS A 42 2.03 -24.98 9.01
C LYS A 42 3.03 -25.05 10.17
N LYS A 43 3.96 -24.09 10.24
CA LYS A 43 4.99 -24.01 11.29
C LYS A 43 4.41 -23.57 12.63
N LEU A 44 3.48 -22.60 12.63
CA LEU A 44 2.81 -22.09 13.82
C LEU A 44 2.01 -23.19 14.55
N ARG A 45 1.37 -24.10 13.79
CA ARG A 45 0.62 -25.23 14.37
C ARG A 45 1.50 -26.17 15.20
N LYS A 46 2.80 -26.27 14.89
CA LYS A 46 3.74 -27.18 15.59
C LYS A 46 4.45 -26.52 16.77
N LYS A 47 4.79 -25.23 16.68
CA LYS A 47 5.48 -24.48 17.75
C LYS A 47 5.00 -23.04 17.77
N LYS A 48 4.42 -22.59 18.90
CA LYS A 48 4.07 -21.19 19.14
C LYS A 48 5.30 -20.41 19.59
N HIS A 49 6.04 -19.86 18.62
CA HIS A 49 7.10 -18.89 18.89
C HIS A 49 6.57 -17.49 18.60
N ASN A 50 6.82 -16.52 19.50
CA ASN A 50 6.29 -15.15 19.37
C ASN A 50 6.73 -14.47 18.05
N ASP A 51 7.96 -14.74 17.58
CA ASP A 51 8.47 -14.25 16.28
C ASP A 51 7.64 -14.80 15.08
N ILE A 52 7.16 -16.04 15.17
CA ILE A 52 6.33 -16.63 14.09
C ILE A 52 4.98 -15.91 14.00
N VAL A 53 4.43 -15.47 15.14
CA VAL A 53 3.16 -14.73 15.16
C VAL A 53 3.35 -13.34 14.53
N LEU A 54 4.42 -12.63 14.88
CA LEU A 54 4.67 -11.29 14.34
C LEU A 54 4.94 -11.32 12.83
N THR A 55 5.75 -12.29 12.38
CA THR A 55 5.99 -12.51 10.94
C THR A 55 4.72 -12.90 10.19
N LEU A 56 3.84 -13.72 10.78
CA LEU A 56 2.56 -14.05 10.18
C LEU A 56 1.69 -12.80 9.98
N ILE A 57 1.65 -11.90 10.97
CA ILE A 57 0.91 -10.64 10.87
C ILE A 57 1.49 -9.79 9.74
N ALA A 58 2.81 -9.59 9.69
CA ALA A 58 3.45 -8.82 8.63
C ALA A 58 3.13 -9.38 7.22
N VAL A 59 3.32 -10.69 7.02
CA VAL A 59 3.02 -11.35 5.72
C VAL A 59 1.53 -11.28 5.37
N SER A 60 0.64 -11.31 6.36
CA SER A 60 -0.81 -11.14 6.12
C SER A 60 -1.14 -9.74 5.63
N VAL A 61 -0.51 -8.71 6.19
CA VAL A 61 -0.67 -7.31 5.74
C VAL A 61 -0.10 -7.14 4.33
N ASP A 62 1.05 -7.74 4.03
CA ASP A 62 1.66 -7.70 2.68
C ASP A 62 0.77 -8.38 1.62
N CYS A 63 0.08 -9.45 2.01
CA CYS A 63 -0.91 -10.11 1.16
C CYS A 63 -2.08 -9.16 0.86
N VAL A 64 -2.63 -8.49 1.89
CA VAL A 64 -3.69 -7.48 1.71
C VAL A 64 -3.22 -6.32 0.85
N ALA A 65 -1.97 -5.85 1.03
CA ALA A 65 -1.36 -4.80 0.20
C ALA A 65 -1.32 -5.22 -1.28
N SER A 66 -0.90 -6.45 -1.54
CA SER A 66 -0.79 -6.99 -2.91
C SER A 66 -2.16 -7.12 -3.58
N ILE A 67 -3.20 -7.51 -2.83
CA ILE A 67 -4.60 -7.52 -3.30
C ILE A 67 -5.08 -6.11 -3.62
N GLY A 68 -4.75 -5.12 -2.78
CA GLY A 68 -5.11 -3.73 -3.01
C GLY A 68 -4.49 -3.15 -4.30
N ILE A 69 -3.22 -3.49 -4.58
CA ILE A 69 -2.56 -3.12 -5.84
C ILE A 69 -3.20 -3.86 -7.04
N LEU A 70 -3.61 -5.13 -6.86
CA LEU A 70 -4.34 -5.88 -7.89
C LEU A 70 -5.64 -5.18 -8.25
N PHE A 71 -6.39 -4.78 -7.23
CA PHE A 71 -7.65 -4.07 -7.36
C PHE A 71 -7.45 -2.78 -8.17
N ARG A 72 -6.44 -1.97 -7.83
CA ARG A 72 -6.10 -0.77 -8.59
C ARG A 72 -5.80 -1.06 -10.07
N ALA A 73 -5.01 -2.10 -10.36
CA ALA A 73 -4.68 -2.47 -11.73
C ALA A 73 -5.94 -2.82 -12.55
N ILE A 74 -6.84 -3.64 -12.00
CA ILE A 74 -8.08 -4.07 -12.67
C ILE A 74 -9.04 -2.90 -12.88
N PHE A 75 -9.30 -2.11 -11.84
CA PHE A 75 -10.27 -1.00 -11.88
C PHE A 75 -9.80 0.18 -12.74
N SER A 76 -8.50 0.28 -12.99
CA SER A 76 -7.96 1.23 -13.97
C SER A 76 -8.12 0.75 -15.42
N GLN A 77 -8.28 -0.55 -15.69
CA GLN A 77 -8.22 -1.10 -17.05
C GLN A 77 -9.59 -1.43 -17.66
N TYR A 78 -10.59 -1.80 -16.87
CA TYR A 78 -11.86 -2.33 -17.37
C TYR A 78 -13.04 -1.37 -17.14
N PRO A 79 -13.98 -1.16 -18.08
CA PRO A 79 -13.85 -0.70 -19.48
C PRO A 79 -13.82 0.86 -19.60
N TYR A 80 -13.88 1.56 -18.47
CA TYR A 80 -13.70 3.01 -18.30
C TYR A 80 -13.02 3.20 -16.94
N ASN A 81 -12.20 4.24 -16.76
CA ASN A 81 -11.54 4.50 -15.47
C ASN A 81 -12.61 4.69 -14.37
N LEU A 82 -12.95 3.62 -13.62
CA LEU A 82 -13.97 3.66 -12.57
C LEU A 82 -13.57 4.64 -11.46
N LEU A 83 -12.27 4.80 -11.24
CA LEU A 83 -11.68 5.79 -10.34
C LEU A 83 -12.04 7.23 -10.75
N LYS A 84 -12.14 7.50 -12.06
CA LYS A 84 -12.57 8.79 -12.59
C LYS A 84 -14.09 8.94 -12.58
N ALA A 85 -14.82 7.84 -12.80
CA ALA A 85 -16.28 7.85 -12.83
C ALA A 85 -16.90 8.00 -11.43
N HIS A 86 -16.26 7.47 -10.39
CA HIS A 86 -16.82 7.43 -9.05
C HIS A 86 -15.83 7.86 -7.97
N TYR A 87 -16.06 9.06 -7.44
CA TYR A 87 -15.30 9.64 -6.34
C TYR A 87 -15.13 8.69 -5.13
N ASN A 88 -16.20 7.98 -4.73
CA ASN A 88 -16.16 7.07 -3.57
C ASN A 88 -15.17 5.92 -3.74
N TRP A 89 -15.07 5.35 -4.95
CA TRP A 89 -14.13 4.27 -5.25
C TRP A 89 -12.69 4.79 -5.28
N CYS A 90 -12.49 6.01 -5.77
CA CYS A 90 -11.22 6.71 -5.76
C CYS A 90 -10.72 7.03 -4.34
N ALA A 91 -11.60 7.56 -3.49
CA ALA A 91 -11.30 7.82 -2.09
C ALA A 91 -11.00 6.52 -1.32
N TYR A 92 -11.77 5.46 -1.57
CA TYR A 92 -11.52 4.14 -0.96
C TYR A 92 -10.17 3.56 -1.39
N ASP A 93 -9.85 3.58 -2.69
CA ASP A 93 -8.57 3.09 -3.20
C ASP A 93 -7.38 3.87 -2.62
N ALA A 94 -7.45 5.20 -2.63
CA ALA A 94 -6.40 6.06 -2.07
C ALA A 94 -6.18 5.79 -0.58
N ALA A 95 -7.26 5.75 0.20
CA ALA A 95 -7.21 5.53 1.63
C ALA A 95 -6.68 4.13 1.96
N MET A 96 -7.26 3.09 1.38
CA MET A 96 -6.90 1.71 1.71
C MET A 96 -5.50 1.34 1.23
N ASN A 97 -5.16 1.63 -0.03
CA ASN A 97 -3.84 1.22 -0.54
C ASN A 97 -2.70 1.97 0.16
N SER A 98 -2.85 3.28 0.39
CA SER A 98 -1.81 4.06 1.07
C SER A 98 -1.66 3.61 2.53
N LEU A 99 -2.78 3.39 3.22
CA LEU A 99 -2.77 2.94 4.61
C LEU A 99 -2.13 1.57 4.76
N VAL A 100 -2.52 0.60 3.93
CA VAL A 100 -2.01 -0.77 4.02
C VAL A 100 -0.52 -0.84 3.68
N LEU A 101 -0.03 -0.05 2.71
CA LEU A 101 1.40 0.04 2.39
C LEU A 101 2.23 0.62 3.54
N VAL A 102 1.78 1.74 4.11
CA VAL A 102 2.48 2.37 5.26
C VAL A 102 2.44 1.44 6.48
N PHE A 103 1.30 0.79 6.72
CA PHE A 103 1.13 -0.16 7.82
C PHE A 103 2.01 -1.41 7.65
N SER A 104 2.17 -1.92 6.43
CA SER A 104 3.14 -2.98 6.11
C SER A 104 4.56 -2.55 6.48
N GLY A 105 4.97 -1.34 6.09
CA GLY A 105 6.27 -0.76 6.44
C GLY A 105 6.50 -0.69 7.96
N HIS A 106 5.48 -0.28 8.73
CA HIS A 106 5.56 -0.29 10.19
C HIS A 106 5.69 -1.71 10.76
N CYS A 107 4.93 -2.68 10.25
CA CYS A 107 5.05 -4.08 10.68
C CYS A 107 6.48 -4.63 10.45
N LEU A 108 7.08 -4.34 9.29
CA LEU A 108 8.46 -4.74 8.96
C LEU A 108 9.48 -4.04 9.87
N SER A 109 9.28 -2.75 10.17
CA SER A 109 10.15 -2.01 11.10
C SER A 109 10.10 -2.61 12.50
N VAL A 110 8.90 -2.95 13.00
CA VAL A 110 8.74 -3.57 14.32
C VAL A 110 9.40 -4.95 14.36
N LEU A 111 9.27 -5.74 13.29
CA LEU A 111 9.94 -7.03 13.16
C LEU A 111 11.47 -6.89 13.21
N SER A 112 12.02 -5.89 12.51
CA SER A 112 13.46 -5.59 12.54
C SER A 112 13.94 -5.21 13.95
N LEU A 113 13.19 -4.35 14.64
CA LEU A 113 13.47 -3.96 16.04
C LEU A 113 13.42 -5.15 16.98
N GLN A 114 12.43 -6.05 16.85
CA GLN A 114 12.33 -7.26 17.66
C GLN A 114 13.59 -8.13 17.49
N ARG A 115 14.03 -8.35 16.25
CA ARG A 115 15.23 -9.16 15.96
C ARG A 115 16.49 -8.51 16.51
N MET A 116 16.62 -7.19 16.37
CA MET A 116 17.74 -6.44 16.92
C MET A 116 17.81 -6.58 18.45
N LEU A 117 16.68 -6.41 19.15
CA LEU A 117 16.64 -6.47 20.61
C LEU A 117 17.00 -7.87 21.14
N LEU A 118 16.55 -8.91 20.43
CA LEU A 118 16.80 -10.30 20.82
C LEU A 118 18.26 -10.71 20.58
N ILE A 119 18.91 -10.21 19.52
CA ILE A 119 20.30 -10.55 19.21
C ILE A 119 21.28 -9.72 20.04
N VAL A 120 21.11 -8.40 20.10
CA VAL A 120 22.07 -7.49 20.72
C VAL A 120 21.94 -7.48 22.24
N PHE A 121 20.71 -7.43 22.75
CA PHE A 121 20.44 -7.30 24.19
C PHE A 121 19.98 -8.60 24.84
N ASN A 122 19.71 -9.66 24.06
CA ASN A 122 19.15 -10.94 24.54
C ASN A 122 17.88 -10.76 25.39
N PHE A 123 17.14 -9.67 25.16
CA PHE A 123 15.99 -9.31 25.98
C PHE A 123 14.71 -9.90 25.38
N ARG A 124 14.03 -10.78 26.14
CA ARG A 124 12.79 -11.45 25.70
C ARG A 124 11.56 -10.65 26.13
N VAL A 125 11.12 -9.75 25.26
CA VAL A 125 9.88 -8.97 25.44
C VAL A 125 8.65 -9.84 25.19
N SER A 126 7.55 -9.58 25.90
CA SER A 126 6.27 -10.24 25.66
C SER A 126 5.66 -9.82 24.31
N ILE A 127 4.92 -10.74 23.67
CA ILE A 127 4.26 -10.48 22.38
C ILE A 127 3.23 -9.34 22.47
N TYR A 128 2.60 -9.17 23.63
CA TYR A 128 1.58 -8.14 23.86
C TYR A 128 2.13 -6.72 23.69
N ILE A 129 3.38 -6.48 24.10
CA ILE A 129 4.02 -5.16 23.94
C ILE A 129 4.23 -4.84 22.46
N TRP A 130 4.64 -5.82 21.66
CA TRP A 130 4.82 -5.64 20.22
C TRP A 130 3.49 -5.41 19.50
N LEU A 131 2.44 -6.15 19.87
CA LEU A 131 1.09 -5.93 19.34
C LEU A 131 0.55 -4.56 19.72
N LEU A 132 0.78 -4.12 20.96
CA LEU A 132 0.40 -2.78 21.41
C LEU A 132 1.13 -1.71 20.59
N LEU A 133 2.43 -1.86 20.34
CA LEU A 133 3.20 -0.93 19.52
C LEU A 133 2.65 -0.82 18.09
N ILE A 134 2.38 -1.95 17.44
CA ILE A 134 1.78 -1.98 16.10
C ILE A 134 0.40 -1.32 16.12
N SER A 135 -0.41 -1.61 17.13
CA SER A 135 -1.75 -1.02 17.27
C SER A 135 -1.70 0.50 17.46
N VAL A 136 -0.77 0.99 18.29
CA VAL A 136 -0.59 2.44 18.54
C VAL A 136 -0.11 3.15 17.29
N LEU A 137 0.77 2.54 16.49
CA LEU A 137 1.21 3.10 15.22
C LEU A 137 0.13 3.05 14.13
N GLY A 138 -0.70 2.01 14.12
CA GLY A 138 -1.78 1.85 13.14
C GLY A 138 -2.95 2.81 13.36
N PHE A 139 -3.34 3.06 14.62
CA PHE A 139 -4.48 3.89 14.97
C PHE A 139 -4.47 5.31 14.33
N PRO A 140 -3.38 6.11 14.42
CA PRO A 140 -3.35 7.43 13.81
C PRO A 140 -3.51 7.38 12.28
N LEU A 141 -2.96 6.35 11.61
CA LEU A 141 -3.11 6.19 10.16
C LEU A 141 -4.57 5.98 9.77
N TRP A 142 -5.31 5.16 10.51
CA TRP A 142 -6.75 4.96 10.31
C TRP A 142 -7.53 6.25 10.53
N THR A 143 -7.23 7.01 11.58
CA THR A 143 -7.91 8.28 11.83
C THR A 143 -7.66 9.31 10.72
N LEU A 144 -6.42 9.39 10.21
CA LEU A 144 -6.07 10.29 9.10
C LEU A 144 -6.80 9.88 7.82
N ALA A 145 -6.87 8.58 7.51
CA ALA A 145 -7.58 8.08 6.34
C ALA A 145 -9.09 8.41 6.40
N ILE A 146 -9.72 8.23 7.56
CA ILE A 146 -11.15 8.56 7.76
C ILE A 146 -11.38 10.08 7.62
N MET A 147 -10.52 10.90 8.23
CA MET A 147 -10.63 12.36 8.13
C MET A 147 -10.50 12.84 6.68
N GLN A 148 -9.60 12.25 5.90
CA GLN A 148 -9.48 12.55 4.47
C GLN A 148 -10.70 12.10 3.66
N ALA A 149 -11.28 10.95 3.98
CA ALA A 149 -12.48 10.47 3.34
C ALA A 149 -13.70 11.39 3.60
N LEU A 150 -13.84 11.92 4.82
CA LEU A 150 -14.95 12.80 5.21
C LEU A 150 -14.86 14.19 4.55
N ASN A 151 -13.65 14.72 4.37
CA ASN A 151 -13.45 16.06 3.81
C ASN A 151 -13.68 16.17 2.30
N ASN A 152 -14.03 15.07 1.62
CA ASN A 152 -14.26 15.01 0.17
C ASN A 152 -13.10 15.57 -0.70
N ASN A 153 -11.89 15.60 -0.16
CA ASN A 153 -10.73 16.22 -0.79
C ASN A 153 -9.91 15.22 -1.61
N MET A 154 -10.48 14.19 -2.24
CA MET A 154 -9.71 13.24 -3.05
C MET A 154 -9.86 13.56 -4.55
N SER A 155 -8.77 13.93 -5.21
CA SER A 155 -8.76 14.13 -6.67
C SER A 155 -8.04 12.98 -7.36
N VAL A 156 -8.49 12.61 -8.55
CA VAL A 156 -7.71 11.72 -9.42
C VAL A 156 -6.43 12.46 -9.82
N SER A 157 -5.29 11.78 -9.73
CA SER A 157 -4.00 12.33 -10.14
C SER A 157 -3.96 12.58 -11.64
N MET A 158 -3.04 13.43 -12.11
CA MET A 158 -2.85 13.68 -13.55
C MET A 158 -2.55 12.41 -14.36
N ILE A 159 -2.11 11.34 -13.69
CA ILE A 159 -1.76 10.06 -14.31
C ILE A 159 -3.02 9.16 -14.40
N GLU A 160 -4.21 9.59 -13.98
CA GLU A 160 -5.50 8.85 -14.02
C GLU A 160 -5.51 7.45 -13.37
N VAL A 161 -4.39 7.05 -12.76
CA VAL A 161 -4.14 5.71 -12.20
C VAL A 161 -4.08 5.76 -10.68
N LEU A 162 -3.88 6.95 -10.09
CA LEU A 162 -3.85 7.15 -8.64
C LEU A 162 -4.85 8.21 -8.21
N CYS A 163 -5.32 8.10 -6.98
CA CYS A 163 -6.14 9.10 -6.32
C CYS A 163 -5.31 9.74 -5.22
N ILE A 164 -5.22 11.08 -5.23
CA ILE A 164 -4.38 11.88 -4.34
C ILE A 164 -5.26 12.91 -3.62
N GLY A 165 -4.98 13.14 -2.34
CA GLY A 165 -5.61 14.23 -1.60
C GLY A 165 -5.32 15.59 -2.27
N ASN A 166 -6.38 16.32 -2.60
CA ASN A 166 -6.40 17.69 -3.09
C ASN A 166 -5.92 18.66 -1.99
N ASN A 167 -4.66 18.52 -1.58
CA ASN A 167 -3.89 19.58 -0.97
C ASN A 167 -3.03 20.15 -2.09
N ASN A 168 -3.26 21.42 -2.41
CA ASN A 168 -2.80 22.14 -3.62
C ASN A 168 -1.30 22.04 -3.98
N ASN A 169 -0.46 21.38 -3.17
CA ASN A 169 0.98 21.27 -3.34
C ASN A 169 1.53 19.82 -3.41
N LEU A 170 0.71 18.77 -3.26
CA LEU A 170 1.17 17.36 -3.22
C LEU A 170 0.82 16.55 -4.48
N GLY A 171 0.00 17.12 -5.37
CA GLY A 171 -0.40 16.50 -6.63
C GLY A 171 0.51 16.83 -7.82
N ILE A 172 1.54 17.65 -7.62
CA ILE A 172 2.52 17.96 -8.67
C ILE A 172 3.48 16.76 -8.73
N PRO A 173 3.46 15.95 -9.81
CA PRO A 173 4.41 14.86 -9.94
C PRO A 173 5.83 15.47 -10.00
N TYR A 174 6.80 14.78 -9.40
CA TYR A 174 8.24 15.18 -9.37
C TYR A 174 8.80 15.55 -10.75
N TYR A 175 8.16 15.07 -11.83
CA TYR A 175 8.52 15.35 -13.22
C TYR A 175 8.08 16.74 -13.72
N TYR A 176 7.06 17.36 -13.13
CA TYR A 176 6.63 18.71 -13.51
C TYR A 176 7.66 19.77 -13.07
N ASP A 177 8.26 19.57 -11.89
CA ASP A 177 9.39 20.40 -11.41
C ASP A 177 10.69 20.18 -12.17
N LEU A 178 10.83 19.08 -12.92
CA LEU A 178 12.00 18.81 -13.77
C LEU A 178 11.85 19.37 -15.20
N LEU A 179 10.62 19.71 -15.60
CA LEU A 179 10.27 20.21 -16.94
C LEU A 179 9.93 21.70 -16.97
N THR A 180 9.90 22.37 -15.80
CA THR A 180 9.81 23.84 -15.67
C THR A 180 11.15 24.42 -15.26
#